data_AF-A0A8X6LW72-F1
#
_entry.id   AF-A0A8X6LW72-F1
#
_cell.length_a   1.000
_cell.length_b   1.000
_cell.length_c   1.000
_cell.angle_alpha   90.00
_cell.angle_beta   90.00
_cell.angle_gamma   90.00
#
_symmetry.space_group_name_H-M   'P 1'
#
loop_
_entity.id
_entity.type
_entity.pdbx_description
1 polymer ?
#
loop_
_entity_poly.entity_id
_entity_poly.type
_entity_poly.pdbx_seq_one_letter_code
_entity_poly.pdbx_strand_id
1 'polypeptide(L)'
;MCLAFILYYPLIERFASLSVPQFDVINKALRTNFTKSDLFNGNFRGEMRHYDWTAVDIKEVQKSLRYGLHDTHCYLGNGVKNSIKAPISYPKIQEYKEVSSCISKELQNGGLRLDFSFLSYLCILVVYTFAIKN
;
A
#
# COMPACT_ATOMS: atom_id res chain seq x y z
N MET A 1 -9.71 4.09 0.81
CA MET A 1 -8.99 2.83 0.53
C MET A 1 -7.55 3.01 0.97
N CYS A 2 -6.91 2.01 1.58
CA CYS A 2 -5.49 2.06 1.96
C CYS A 2 -4.72 1.11 1.04
N LEU A 3 -4.01 1.67 0.05
CA LEU A 3 -3.31 0.93 -0.99
C LEU A 3 -1.87 1.42 -1.07
N ALA A 4 -0.92 0.49 -1.26
CA ALA A 4 0.47 0.80 -1.53
C ALA A 4 0.89 0.03 -2.77
N PHE A 5 1.48 0.72 -3.74
CA PHE A 5 2.04 0.13 -4.94
C PHE A 5 3.55 0.00 -4.74
N ILE A 6 4.04 -1.23 -4.75
CA ILE A 6 5.46 -1.54 -4.52
C ILE A 6 6.04 -1.99 -5.85
N LEU A 7 7.04 -1.27 -6.34
CA LEU A 7 7.90 -1.73 -7.43
C LEU A 7 9.03 -2.56 -6.81
N TYR A 8 9.22 -3.79 -7.27
CA TYR A 8 10.20 -4.70 -6.68
C TYR A 8 10.86 -5.58 -7.75
N TYR A 9 12.07 -6.06 -7.45
CA TYR A 9 12.84 -7.03 -8.25
C TYR A 9 13.52 -8.04 -7.31
N PRO A 10 13.60 -9.33 -7.65
CA PRO A 10 13.08 -9.98 -8.86
C PRO A 10 11.55 -10.03 -8.87
N LEU A 11 10.97 -10.21 -10.07
CA LEU A 11 9.54 -10.46 -10.20
C LEU A 11 9.18 -11.72 -9.40
N ILE A 12 8.20 -11.61 -8.51
CA ILE A 12 7.65 -12.72 -7.74
C ILE A 12 6.25 -12.97 -8.27
N GLU A 13 5.76 -14.20 -8.09
CA GLU A 13 4.43 -14.56 -8.57
C GLU A 13 3.29 -13.80 -7.88
N ARG A 14 3.54 -12.96 -6.87
CA ARG A 14 2.51 -12.22 -6.13
C ARG A 14 2.34 -10.82 -6.71
N PHE A 15 1.13 -10.48 -7.17
CA PHE A 15 0.84 -9.11 -7.64
C PHE A 15 0.08 -8.28 -6.61
N ALA A 16 -0.65 -8.91 -5.69
CA ALA A 16 -1.35 -8.19 -4.62
C ALA A 16 -1.39 -9.01 -3.33
N SER A 17 -1.32 -8.30 -2.21
CA SER A 17 -1.59 -8.84 -0.89
C SER A 17 -2.51 -7.89 -0.14
N LEU A 18 -3.57 -8.44 0.45
CA LEU A 18 -4.58 -7.71 1.18
C LEU A 18 -4.75 -8.36 2.54
N SER A 19 -4.99 -7.56 3.55
CA SER A 19 -5.43 -8.03 4.86
C SER A 19 -6.68 -7.28 5.26
N VAL A 20 -7.68 -8.02 5.74
CA VAL A 20 -8.91 -7.45 6.29
C VAL A 20 -9.23 -8.10 7.64
N PRO A 21 -9.67 -7.32 8.65
CA PRO A 21 -10.12 -7.90 9.91
C PRO A 21 -11.34 -8.79 9.66
N GLN A 22 -11.44 -9.90 10.36
CA GLN A 22 -12.61 -10.76 10.25
C GLN A 22 -13.87 -10.04 10.71
N PHE A 23 -14.95 -10.20 9.94
CA PHE A 23 -16.23 -9.56 10.23
C PHE A 23 -16.72 -9.88 11.65
N ASP A 24 -16.65 -11.14 12.06
CA ASP A 24 -17.13 -11.58 13.38
C ASP A 24 -16.36 -10.88 14.54
N VAL A 25 -15.06 -10.60 14.33
CA VAL A 25 -14.21 -9.87 15.30
C VAL A 25 -14.65 -8.42 15.42
N ILE A 26 -14.91 -7.76 14.28
CA ILE A 26 -15.34 -6.35 14.25
C ILE A 26 -16.77 -6.20 14.78
N ASN A 27 -17.67 -7.10 14.42
CA ASN A 27 -19.05 -7.11 14.89
C ASN A 27 -19.10 -7.23 16.42
N LYS A 28 -18.27 -8.11 17.00
CA LYS A 28 -18.13 -8.23 18.46
C LYS A 28 -17.58 -6.96 19.10
N ALA A 29 -16.54 -6.36 18.51
CA ALA A 29 -15.92 -5.13 19.03
C ALA A 29 -16.87 -3.93 18.99
N LEU A 30 -17.73 -3.86 17.97
CA LEU A 30 -18.80 -2.88 17.85
C LEU A 30 -20.01 -3.23 18.74
N ARG A 31 -20.03 -4.40 19.39
CA ARG A 31 -21.18 -4.88 20.17
C ARG A 31 -22.48 -4.89 19.35
N THR A 32 -22.35 -5.17 18.06
CA THR A 32 -23.46 -5.26 17.11
C THR A 32 -23.82 -6.72 16.87
N ASN A 33 -25.02 -6.96 16.37
CA ASN A 33 -25.52 -8.31 16.04
C ASN A 33 -25.69 -8.52 14.53
N PHE A 34 -24.85 -7.87 13.72
CA PHE A 34 -24.94 -8.01 12.27
C PHE A 34 -24.62 -9.44 11.84
N THR A 35 -25.33 -9.93 10.85
CA THR A 35 -25.14 -11.25 10.27
C THR A 35 -24.26 -11.17 9.03
N LYS A 36 -23.70 -12.31 8.60
CA LYS A 36 -22.95 -12.38 7.34
C LYS A 36 -23.83 -12.03 6.14
N SER A 37 -25.14 -12.32 6.19
CA SER A 37 -26.11 -11.88 5.18
C SER A 37 -26.19 -10.36 5.05
N ASP A 38 -26.09 -9.62 6.16
CA ASP A 38 -26.10 -8.14 6.13
C ASP A 38 -24.85 -7.58 5.43
N LEU A 39 -23.74 -8.30 5.49
CA LEU A 39 -22.52 -7.98 4.74
C LEU A 39 -22.72 -8.19 3.24
N PHE A 40 -23.28 -9.35 2.84
CA PHE A 40 -23.48 -9.69 1.42
C PHE A 40 -24.53 -8.80 0.74
N ASN A 41 -25.56 -8.38 1.49
CA ASN A 41 -26.61 -7.50 1.00
C ASN A 41 -26.17 -6.02 0.95
N GLY A 42 -24.97 -5.69 1.44
CA GLY A 42 -24.46 -4.32 1.48
C GLY A 42 -25.06 -3.43 2.58
N ASN A 43 -25.97 -3.99 3.40
CA ASN A 43 -26.66 -3.28 4.48
C ASN A 43 -25.67 -2.77 5.53
N PHE A 44 -24.60 -3.53 5.80
CA PHE A 44 -23.58 -3.15 6.78
C PHE A 44 -23.03 -1.72 6.56
N ARG A 45 -22.77 -1.33 5.31
CA ARG A 45 -22.25 0.02 5.02
C ARG A 45 -23.25 1.12 5.35
N GLY A 46 -24.54 0.88 5.07
CA GLY A 46 -25.61 1.83 5.36
C GLY A 46 -25.81 2.01 6.85
N GLU A 47 -25.86 0.90 7.59
CA GLU A 47 -26.04 0.89 9.05
C GLU A 47 -24.88 1.58 9.76
N MET A 48 -23.63 1.34 9.35
CA MET A 48 -22.46 1.99 9.94
C MET A 48 -22.45 3.53 9.76
N ARG A 49 -23.26 4.07 8.84
CA ARG A 49 -23.42 5.52 8.66
C ARG A 49 -24.31 6.16 9.72
N HIS A 50 -25.29 5.42 10.23
CA HIS A 50 -26.25 5.86 11.24
C HIS A 50 -25.92 5.34 12.64
N TYR A 51 -24.86 4.55 12.73
CA TYR A 51 -24.40 3.94 13.97
C TYR A 51 -23.88 4.99 14.96
N ASP A 52 -24.24 4.83 16.23
CA ASP A 52 -23.82 5.73 17.31
C ASP A 52 -22.38 5.41 17.76
N TRP A 53 -21.43 6.12 17.17
CA TRP A 53 -20.01 6.00 17.49
C TRP A 53 -19.64 6.53 18.88
N THR A 54 -20.51 7.27 19.56
CA THR A 54 -20.22 7.82 20.90
C THR A 54 -20.38 6.77 22.00
N ALA A 55 -21.24 5.77 21.77
CA ALA A 55 -21.47 4.67 22.69
C ALA A 55 -20.41 3.54 22.60
N VAL A 56 -19.47 3.65 21.66
CA VAL A 56 -18.49 2.60 21.37
C VAL A 56 -17.17 2.83 22.08
N ASP A 57 -16.61 1.75 22.62
CA ASP A 57 -15.22 1.74 23.04
C ASP A 57 -14.30 1.72 21.81
N ILE A 58 -13.90 2.90 21.36
CA ILE A 58 -12.99 3.08 20.23
C ILE A 58 -11.67 2.32 20.46
N LYS A 59 -11.20 2.17 21.71
CA LYS A 59 -9.97 1.41 22.00
C LYS A 59 -10.18 -0.08 21.75
N GLU A 60 -11.34 -0.63 22.10
CA GLU A 60 -11.70 -2.02 21.82
C GLU A 60 -11.77 -2.29 20.31
N VAL A 61 -12.36 -1.37 19.55
CA VAL A 61 -12.41 -1.43 18.08
C VAL A 61 -11.01 -1.33 17.47
N GLN A 62 -10.20 -0.36 17.91
CA GLN A 62 -8.82 -0.21 17.44
C GLN A 62 -7.96 -1.44 17.75
N LYS A 63 -8.11 -2.01 18.95
CA LYS A 63 -7.41 -3.24 19.34
C LYS A 63 -7.82 -4.40 18.44
N SER A 64 -9.11 -4.54 18.15
CA SER A 64 -9.66 -5.57 17.26
C SER A 64 -9.18 -5.40 15.82
N LEU A 65 -9.12 -4.17 15.32
CA LEU A 65 -8.59 -3.84 13.99
C LEU A 65 -7.08 -4.09 13.85
N ARG A 66 -6.33 -4.02 14.96
CA ARG A 66 -4.86 -4.15 14.94
C ARG A 66 -4.38 -5.56 15.25
N TYR A 67 -4.99 -6.20 16.23
CA TYR A 67 -4.48 -7.44 16.82
C TYR A 67 -5.48 -8.59 16.73
N GLY A 68 -6.63 -8.37 16.09
CA GLY A 68 -7.64 -9.40 15.88
C GLY A 68 -7.22 -10.45 14.85
N LEU A 69 -8.12 -11.40 14.61
CA LEU A 69 -7.98 -12.32 13.48
C LEU A 69 -8.29 -11.59 12.17
N HIS A 70 -7.45 -11.79 11.17
CA HIS A 70 -7.61 -11.19 9.85
C HIS A 70 -7.67 -12.29 8.79
N ASP A 71 -8.47 -12.04 7.77
CA ASP A 71 -8.40 -12.77 6.52
C ASP A 71 -7.34 -12.12 5.65
N THR A 72 -6.26 -12.86 5.39
CA THR A 72 -5.18 -12.41 4.52
C THR A 72 -5.37 -13.06 3.15
N HIS A 73 -5.35 -12.25 2.11
CA HIS A 73 -5.52 -12.68 0.73
C HIS A 73 -4.25 -12.37 -0.04
N CYS A 74 -3.67 -13.40 -0.66
CA CYS A 74 -2.54 -13.29 -1.57
C CYS A 74 -3.03 -13.62 -2.96
N TYR A 75 -2.78 -12.73 -3.92
CA TYR A 75 -3.16 -12.91 -5.31
C TYR A 75 -1.89 -13.15 -6.13
N LEU A 76 -1.90 -14.29 -6.83
CA LEU A 76 -0.82 -14.71 -7.72
C LEU A 76 -0.99 -14.08 -9.10
N GLY A 77 0.07 -13.99 -9.90
CA GLY A 77 0.10 -13.32 -11.21
C GLY A 77 -0.87 -13.89 -12.24
N ASN A 78 -1.36 -15.12 -12.00
CA ASN A 78 -2.43 -15.76 -12.76
C ASN A 78 -3.86 -15.44 -12.25
N GLY A 79 -4.00 -14.55 -11.28
CA GLY A 79 -5.28 -14.16 -10.67
C GLY A 79 -5.77 -15.08 -9.55
N VAL A 80 -5.09 -16.20 -9.25
CA VAL A 80 -5.52 -17.14 -8.22
C VAL A 80 -5.40 -16.51 -6.83
N LYS A 81 -6.48 -16.63 -6.04
CA LYS A 81 -6.58 -16.12 -4.68
C LYS A 81 -6.26 -17.23 -3.67
N ASN A 82 -5.17 -17.07 -2.95
CA ASN A 82 -4.85 -17.88 -1.77
C ASN A 82 -5.26 -17.11 -0.51
N SER A 83 -6.17 -17.67 0.27
CA SER A 83 -6.65 -17.05 1.52
C SER A 83 -6.09 -17.81 2.71
N ILE A 84 -5.43 -17.10 3.61
CA ILE A 84 -4.93 -17.64 4.88
C ILE A 84 -5.66 -16.89 6.00
N LYS A 85 -6.19 -17.64 6.95
CA LYS A 85 -6.78 -17.10 8.17
C LYS A 85 -5.71 -17.13 9.25
N ALA A 86 -5.21 -15.96 9.65
CA ALA A 86 -4.18 -15.88 10.68
C ALA A 86 -4.37 -14.60 11.51
N PRO A 87 -4.04 -14.64 12.81
CA PRO A 87 -3.82 -13.41 13.57
C PRO A 87 -2.64 -12.66 12.94
N ILE A 88 -2.80 -11.36 12.74
CA ILE A 88 -1.70 -10.53 12.25
C ILE A 88 -0.94 -10.02 13.45
N SER A 89 0.30 -10.45 13.56
CA SER A 89 1.30 -9.74 14.34
C SER A 89 1.89 -8.66 13.44
N TYR A 90 1.68 -7.39 13.81
CA TYR A 90 2.50 -6.34 13.23
C TYR A 90 3.97 -6.65 13.55
N PRO A 91 4.87 -6.62 12.55
CA PRO A 91 6.28 -6.75 12.84
C PRO A 91 6.65 -5.67 13.86
N LYS A 92 7.43 -6.03 14.88
CA LYS A 92 8.08 -5.02 15.71
C LYS A 92 8.89 -4.15 14.74
N ILE A 93 8.56 -2.86 14.68
CA ILE A 93 9.27 -1.91 13.81
C ILE A 93 10.71 -1.89 14.29
N GLN A 94 11.58 -2.66 13.64
CA GLN A 94 13.00 -2.41 13.69
C GLN A 94 13.26 -1.32 12.66
N GLU A 95 13.94 -0.25 13.07
CA GLU A 95 14.41 0.76 12.13
C GLU A 95 15.21 0.06 11.03
N TYR A 96 14.76 0.21 9.79
CA TYR A 96 15.52 -0.24 8.64
C TYR A 96 16.79 0.62 8.55
N LYS A 97 17.95 0.00 8.77
CA LYS A 97 19.24 0.60 8.45
C LYS A 97 19.59 0.22 7.02
N GLU A 98 19.66 1.21 6.15
CA GLU A 98 20.12 1.03 4.78
C GLU A 98 21.52 0.40 4.78
N VAL A 99 21.64 -0.81 4.22
CA VAL A 99 22.88 -1.60 4.25
C VAL A 99 23.97 -0.96 3.38
N SER A 100 23.58 -0.14 2.41
CA SER A 100 24.47 0.66 1.58
C SER A 100 23.67 1.72 0.85
N SER A 101 23.93 3.00 1.14
CA SER A 101 23.47 4.09 0.26
C SER A 101 24.21 3.99 -1.07
N CYS A 102 23.49 3.99 -2.20
CA CYS A 102 24.08 4.21 -3.51
C CYS A 102 24.54 5.68 -3.64
N ILE A 103 25.54 6.08 -2.87
CA ILE A 103 26.33 7.26 -3.17
C ILE A 103 27.40 6.77 -4.16
N SER A 104 27.26 7.10 -5.44
CA SER A 104 28.37 6.90 -6.36
C SER A 104 29.55 7.72 -5.84
N LYS A 105 30.74 7.10 -5.71
CA LYS A 105 31.96 7.80 -5.28
C LYS A 105 32.31 9.00 -6.19
N GLU A 106 31.71 9.07 -7.37
CA GLU A 106 31.83 10.19 -8.31
C GLU A 106 31.21 11.50 -7.78
N LEU A 107 30.25 11.45 -6.86
CA LEU A 107 29.70 12.68 -6.26
C LEU A 107 30.57 13.28 -5.15
N GLN A 108 31.46 12.49 -4.55
CA GLN A 108 32.28 12.94 -3.40
C GLN A 108 33.59 13.63 -3.81
N ASN A 109 34.05 13.47 -5.06
CA ASN A 109 35.31 14.07 -5.55
C ASN A 109 35.13 15.33 -6.41
N GLY A 110 34.05 16.08 -6.17
CA GLY A 110 33.68 17.23 -6.97
C GLY A 110 32.73 16.80 -8.07
N GLY A 111 31.44 16.99 -7.81
CA GLY A 111 30.37 16.58 -8.71
C GLY A 111 30.65 17.04 -10.14
N LEU A 112 30.36 16.15 -11.09
CA LEU A 112 30.24 16.48 -12.50
C LEU A 112 29.27 17.67 -12.61
N ARG A 113 29.83 18.87 -12.74
CA ARG A 113 29.11 20.00 -13.32
C ARG A 113 28.72 19.52 -14.71
N LEU A 114 27.41 19.43 -14.96
CA LEU A 114 26.89 19.38 -16.31
C LEU A 114 27.50 20.59 -17.04
N ASP A 115 28.46 20.31 -17.89
CA ASP A 115 29.15 21.33 -18.67
C ASP A 115 28.07 21.98 -19.55
N PHE A 116 27.95 23.31 -19.48
CA PHE A 116 26.90 24.08 -20.18
C PHE A 116 26.87 23.77 -21.69
N SER A 117 27.99 23.27 -22.21
CA SER A 117 28.18 22.67 -23.53
C SER A 117 27.08 21.66 -23.90
N PHE A 118 26.67 20.77 -22.98
CA PHE A 118 25.67 19.73 -23.27
C PHE A 118 24.26 20.31 -23.44
N LEU A 119 23.91 21.35 -22.66
CA LEU A 119 22.65 22.08 -22.82
C LEU A 119 22.60 22.82 -24.16
N SER A 120 23.71 23.41 -24.62
CA SER A 120 23.78 24.02 -25.95
C SER A 120 23.59 23.01 -27.08
N TYR A 121 24.16 21.79 -26.98
CA TYR A 121 23.93 20.74 -27.99
C TYR A 121 22.47 20.27 -28.03
N LEU A 122 21.79 20.19 -26.88
CA LEU A 122 20.39 19.78 -26.81
C LEU A 122 19.45 20.84 -27.41
N CYS A 123 19.71 22.13 -27.18
CA CYS A 123 18.94 23.22 -27.78
C CYS A 123 19.10 23.29 -29.31
N ILE A 124 20.28 23.02 -29.86
CA ILE A 124 20.50 23.02 -31.32
C ILE A 124 19.70 21.89 -32.00
N LEU A 125 19.61 20.71 -31.38
CA LEU A 125 18.84 19.57 -31.91
C LEU A 125 17.32 19.82 -31.91
N VAL A 126 16.78 20.50 -30.89
CA VAL A 126 15.36 20.86 -30.84
C VAL A 126 15.01 21.91 -31.90
N VAL A 127 15.91 22.88 -32.17
CA VAL A 127 15.68 23.88 -33.22
C VAL A 127 15.76 23.26 -34.62
N TYR A 128 16.72 22.37 -34.88
CA TYR A 128 16.83 21.70 -36.18
C TYR A 128 15.64 20.79 -36.50
N THR A 129 15.10 20.09 -35.51
CA THR A 129 13.93 19.22 -35.72
C THR A 129 12.64 20.00 -35.95
N PHE A 130 12.51 21.21 -35.39
CA PHE A 130 11.37 22.09 -35.67
C PHE A 130 11.49 22.83 -37.01
N ALA A 131 12.71 23.20 -37.44
CA ALA A 131 12.94 23.88 -38.70
C ALA A 131 12.77 22.99 -39.95
N ILE A 132 12.93 21.67 -39.82
CA ILE A 132 12.75 20.70 -40.93
C ILE A 132 11.26 20.33 -41.13
N LYS A 133 10.35 20.81 -40.27
CA LYS A 133 8.93 20.45 -40.31
C LYS A 133 7.97 21.61 -40.63
N ASN A 134 8.42 22.57 -41.44
CA ASN A 134 7.58 23.55 -42.14
C ASN A 134 8.04 23.73 -43.59
#